data_AF-A0A091E0W6-F1
#
_entry.id   AF-A0A091E0W6-F1
#
_cell.length_a   1.000
_cell.length_b   1.000
_cell.length_c   1.000
_cell.angle_alpha   90.00
_cell.angle_beta   90.00
_cell.angle_gamma   90.00
#
_symmetry.space_group_name_H-M   'P 1'
#
loop_
_entity.id
_entity.type
_entity.pdbx_description
1 polymer ?
#
loop_
_entity_poly.entity_id
_entity_poly.type
_entity_poly.pdbx_seq_one_letter_code
_entity_poly.pdbx_strand_id
1 'polypeptide(L)'
;MAWIQQADVVVAEVTQPSLGVGYELGRAVALHKPVLCLFRPQSGRVLSAMIRGAQDSSRFQVWDYDEGELEALLDQYFEAGDSEQGAAVSDQGPD
;
A
#
# COMPACT_ATOMS: atom_id res chain seq x y z
N MET A 1 -6.17 8.01 -15.38
CA MET A 1 -5.67 8.20 -13.99
C MET A 1 -6.77 8.54 -12.98
N ALA A 2 -8.06 8.65 -13.37
CA ALA A 2 -9.15 8.89 -12.42
C ALA A 2 -9.29 7.79 -11.35
N TRP A 3 -9.01 6.53 -11.70
CA TRP A 3 -9.06 5.39 -10.79
C TRP A 3 -8.17 5.53 -9.53
N ILE A 4 -6.90 5.95 -9.65
CA ILE A 4 -6.04 6.23 -8.49
C ILE A 4 -6.60 7.37 -7.63
N GLN A 5 -7.26 8.37 -8.24
CA GLN A 5 -7.89 9.45 -7.46
C GLN A 5 -9.11 8.95 -6.68
N GLN A 6 -9.87 8.03 -7.26
CA GLN A 6 -11.08 7.45 -6.68
C GLN A 6 -10.81 6.31 -5.69
N ALA A 7 -9.66 5.64 -5.82
CA ALA A 7 -9.30 4.53 -4.95
C ALA A 7 -9.06 5.00 -3.50
N ASP A 8 -9.51 4.20 -2.54
CA ASP A 8 -9.22 4.42 -1.12
C ASP A 8 -7.79 4.01 -0.78
N VAL A 9 -7.27 2.98 -1.47
CA VAL A 9 -5.90 2.46 -1.34
C VAL A 9 -5.38 1.95 -2.69
N VAL A 10 -4.06 1.96 -2.86
CA VAL A 10 -3.38 1.34 -3.99
C VAL A 10 -2.55 0.14 -3.51
N VAL A 11 -2.84 -1.05 -4.02
CA VAL A 11 -2.02 -2.24 -3.78
C VAL A 11 -1.26 -2.57 -5.06
N ALA A 12 0.05 -2.78 -4.96
CA ALA A 12 0.90 -3.07 -6.12
C ALA A 12 1.83 -4.26 -5.85
N GLU A 13 1.81 -5.24 -6.74
CA GLU A 13 2.81 -6.29 -6.81
C GLU A 13 4.05 -5.75 -7.53
N VAL A 14 5.19 -5.70 -6.84
CA VAL A 14 6.40 -4.99 -7.29
C VAL A 14 7.60 -5.92 -7.46
N THR A 15 7.39 -7.23 -7.52
CA THR A 15 8.47 -8.20 -7.78
C THR A 15 9.09 -7.98 -9.16
N GLN A 16 8.26 -7.73 -10.17
CA GLN A 16 8.72 -7.43 -11.52
C GLN A 16 8.89 -5.91 -11.69
N PRO A 17 10.11 -5.41 -11.96
CA PRO A 17 10.31 -3.99 -12.23
C PRO A 17 9.45 -3.51 -13.41
N SER A 18 8.74 -2.40 -13.19
CA SER A 18 7.85 -1.78 -14.18
C SER A 18 7.88 -0.26 -14.03
N LEU A 19 8.19 0.45 -15.12
CA LEU A 19 8.13 1.91 -15.17
C LEU A 19 6.69 2.43 -14.98
N GLY A 20 5.70 1.71 -15.53
CA GLY A 20 4.29 2.06 -15.40
C GLY A 20 3.83 2.00 -13.95
N VAL A 21 4.11 0.88 -13.26
CA VAL A 21 3.79 0.71 -11.83
C VAL A 21 4.53 1.76 -10.99
N GLY A 22 5.81 2.00 -11.26
CA GLY A 22 6.57 3.05 -10.56
C GLY A 22 5.95 4.45 -10.74
N TYR A 23 5.48 4.78 -11.94
CA TYR A 23 4.79 6.04 -12.21
C TYR A 23 3.45 6.12 -11.45
N GLU A 24 2.67 5.05 -11.43
CA GLU A 24 1.40 4.96 -10.70
C GLU A 24 1.59 5.10 -9.19
N LEU A 25 2.60 4.44 -8.61
CA LEU A 25 2.98 4.58 -7.21
C LEU A 25 3.38 6.03 -6.87
N GLY A 26 4.19 6.67 -7.71
CA GLY A 26 4.53 8.08 -7.53
C GLY A 26 3.30 9.01 -7.57
N ARG A 27 2.32 8.69 -8.43
CA ARG A 27 1.03 9.41 -8.47
C ARG A 27 0.17 9.17 -7.23
N ALA A 28 0.13 7.94 -6.72
CA ALA A 28 -0.59 7.59 -5.49
C ALA A 28 0.01 8.34 -4.28
N VAL A 29 1.33 8.36 -4.17
CA VAL A 29 2.06 9.13 -3.13
C VAL A 29 1.74 10.62 -3.22
N ALA A 30 1.80 11.23 -4.41
CA ALA A 30 1.47 12.64 -4.59
C ALA A 30 0.01 12.97 -4.23
N LEU A 31 -0.90 12.02 -4.38
CA LEU A 31 -2.32 12.12 -4.01
C LEU A 31 -2.58 11.72 -2.55
N HIS A 32 -1.54 11.46 -1.77
CA HIS A 32 -1.62 11.04 -0.37
C HIS A 32 -2.48 9.78 -0.16
N LYS A 33 -2.52 8.90 -1.16
CA LYS A 33 -3.22 7.63 -1.06
C LYS A 33 -2.39 6.65 -0.23
N PRO A 34 -3.01 5.86 0.66
CA PRO A 34 -2.39 4.66 1.20
C PRO A 34 -1.92 3.75 0.07
N VAL A 35 -0.73 3.20 0.23
CA VAL A 35 -0.05 2.33 -0.71
C VAL A 35 0.49 1.11 0.03
N LEU A 36 0.16 -0.07 -0.46
CA LEU A 36 0.78 -1.34 -0.08
C LEU A 36 1.55 -1.89 -1.29
N CYS A 37 2.86 -2.06 -1.15
CA CYS A 37 3.70 -2.76 -2.12
C CYS A 37 3.99 -4.18 -1.63
N LEU A 38 3.81 -5.17 -2.51
CA LEU A 38 4.07 -6.59 -2.23
C LEU A 38 5.27 -7.06 -3.06
N PHE A 39 6.27 -7.64 -2.42
CA PHE A 39 7.50 -8.10 -3.05
C PHE A 39 7.83 -9.56 -2.69
N ARG A 40 8.16 -10.41 -3.67
CA ARG A 40 8.61 -11.80 -3.44
C ARG A 40 10.14 -11.87 -3.42
N PRO A 41 10.80 -11.92 -2.26
CA PRO A 41 12.27 -11.98 -2.18
C PRO A 41 12.85 -13.27 -2.80
N GLN A 42 12.08 -14.36 -2.84
CA GLN A 42 12.45 -15.66 -3.42
C GLN A 42 12.51 -15.63 -4.95
N SER A 43 12.03 -14.55 -5.59
CA SER A 43 12.08 -14.38 -7.05
C SER A 43 13.50 -14.26 -7.63
N GLY A 44 14.53 -14.11 -6.78
CA GLY A 44 15.91 -13.84 -7.19
C GLY A 44 16.13 -12.40 -7.70
N ARG A 45 15.10 -11.54 -7.62
CA ARG A 45 15.19 -10.12 -7.97
C ARG A 45 15.51 -9.29 -6.74
N VAL A 46 15.98 -8.06 -6.98
CA VAL A 46 16.20 -7.06 -5.94
C VAL A 46 15.14 -5.98 -6.12
N LEU A 47 14.42 -5.65 -5.04
CA LEU A 47 13.45 -4.56 -5.08
C LEU A 47 14.14 -3.23 -5.39
N SER A 48 13.48 -2.38 -6.16
CA SER A 48 13.92 -1.01 -6.42
C SER A 48 14.23 -0.27 -5.12
N ALA A 49 15.44 0.31 -5.02
CA ALA A 49 15.85 1.14 -3.90
C ALA A 49 14.92 2.36 -3.70
N MET A 50 14.31 2.87 -4.78
CA MET A 50 13.32 3.95 -4.70
C MET A 50 12.04 3.50 -4.00
N ILE A 51 11.55 2.30 -4.31
CA ILE A 51 10.34 1.74 -3.67
C ILE A 51 10.66 1.39 -2.21
N ARG A 52 11.79 0.71 -1.96
CA ARG A 52 12.22 0.35 -0.61
C ARG A 52 12.46 1.59 0.26
N GLY A 53 13.06 2.63 -0.29
CA GLY A 53 13.35 3.89 0.39
C GLY A 53 12.13 4.80 0.57
N ALA A 54 11.04 4.57 -0.16
CA ALA A 54 9.78 5.27 0.03
C ALA A 54 8.95 4.73 1.21
N GLN A 55 9.36 3.59 1.79
CA GLN A 55 8.65 2.98 2.91
C GLN A 55 8.56 3.94 4.11
N ASP A 56 7.35 4.09 4.63
CA ASP A 56 7.06 4.79 5.89
C ASP A 56 6.11 3.97 6.77
N SER A 57 5.94 4.37 8.03
CA SER A 57 5.15 3.63 9.02
C SER A 57 3.64 3.82 8.90
N SER A 58 3.15 4.44 7.83
CA SER A 58 1.74 4.84 7.73
C SER A 58 1.15 4.56 6.34
N ARG A 59 1.57 5.31 5.32
CA ARG A 59 0.90 5.42 4.02
C ARG A 59 1.64 4.74 2.90
N PHE A 60 2.93 4.46 3.01
CA PHE A 60 3.65 3.69 1.99
C PHE A 60 4.33 2.50 2.63
N GLN A 61 3.66 1.35 2.56
CA GLN A 61 4.15 0.12 3.17
C GLN A 61 4.72 -0.80 2.09
N VAL A 62 5.79 -1.52 2.43
CA VAL A 62 6.39 -2.53 1.55
C VAL A 62 6.49 -3.82 2.35
N TRP A 63 5.73 -4.82 1.95
CA TRP A 63 5.71 -6.12 2.60
C TRP A 63 6.35 -7.15 1.67
N ASP A 64 7.31 -7.88 2.22
CA ASP A 64 7.86 -9.05 1.55
C ASP A 64 6.91 -10.24 1.82
N TYR A 65 6.62 -11.06 0.80
CA TYR A 65 5.65 -12.16 0.91
C TYR A 65 6.04 -13.41 0.12
N ASP A 66 5.51 -14.55 0.55
CA ASP A 66 5.46 -15.80 -0.22
C ASP A 66 4.06 -16.01 -0.82
N GLU A 67 3.98 -16.64 -2.00
CA GLU A 67 2.71 -16.75 -2.76
C GLU A 67 1.58 -17.43 -1.98
N GLY A 68 1.90 -18.40 -1.11
CA GLY A 68 0.91 -19.10 -0.28
C GLY A 68 0.39 -18.30 0.92
N GLU A 69 0.93 -17.11 1.19
CA GLU A 69 0.54 -16.26 2.33
C GLU A 69 -0.18 -14.99 1.88
N LEU A 70 -0.38 -14.81 0.57
CA LEU A 70 -0.91 -13.57 -0.02
C LEU A 70 -2.28 -13.21 0.55
N GLU A 71 -3.20 -14.16 0.59
CA GLU A 71 -4.56 -13.93 1.08
C GLU A 71 -4.55 -13.48 2.54
N ALA A 72 -3.82 -14.20 3.40
CA ALA A 72 -3.71 -13.88 4.82
C ALA A 72 -3.08 -12.50 5.08
N LEU A 73 -2.09 -12.10 4.28
CA LEU A 73 -1.48 -10.78 4.38
C LEU A 73 -2.44 -9.67 3.96
N LEU A 74 -3.21 -9.89 2.88
CA LEU A 74 -4.21 -8.91 2.46
C LEU A 74 -5.30 -8.76 3.53
N ASP A 75 -5.80 -9.87 4.08
CA ASP A 75 -6.77 -9.84 5.18
C ASP A 75 -6.22 -9.02 6.38
N GLN A 76 -4.99 -9.31 6.82
CA GLN A 76 -4.32 -8.56 7.89
C GLN A 76 -4.23 -7.06 7.58
N TYR A 77 -3.88 -6.69 6.36
CA TYR A 77 -3.74 -5.28 5.96
C TYR A 77 -5.07 -4.54 6.06
N PHE A 78 -6.15 -5.14 5.57
CA PHE A 78 -7.47 -4.50 5.57
C PHE A 78 -8.11 -4.49 6.96
N GLU A 79 -7.92 -5.52 7.78
CA GLU A 79 -8.36 -5.52 9.18
C GLU A 79 -7.66 -4.43 10.02
N ALA A 80 -6.37 -4.20 9.78
CA ALA A 80 -5.63 -3.12 10.43
C ALA A 80 -6.14 -1.73 10.01
N GLY A 81 -6.49 -1.56 8.73
CA GLY A 81 -7.02 -0.31 8.18
C GLY A 81 -8.38 0.10 8.77
N ASP A 82 -9.29 -0.87 8.92
CA ASP A 82 -10.62 -0.64 9.49
C ASP A 82 -10.56 -0.14 10.95
N SER A 83 -9.50 -0.51 11.67
CA SER A 83 -9.27 -0.10 13.06
C SER A 83 -8.87 1.37 13.20
N GLU A 84 -8.23 1.96 12.19
CA GLU A 84 -7.82 3.38 12.19
C GLU A 84 -8.95 4.33 11.77
N GLN A 85 -9.92 3.88 10.96
CA GLN A 85 -11.08 4.70 10.57
C GLN A 85 -12.16 4.83 11.67
N GLY A 86 -12.19 3.94 12.67
CA GLY A 86 -13.14 3.99 13.78
C GLY A 86 -12.86 5.07 14.84
N ALA A 87 -11.64 5.61 14.90
CA ALA A 87 -11.25 6.59 15.93
C ALA A 87 -11.59 8.06 15.56
N ALA A 88 -11.96 8.34 14.31
CA ALA A 88 -12.21 9.70 13.82
C ALA A 88 -13.68 10.15 13.91
N VAL A 89 -14.60 9.30 14.40
CA VAL A 89 -16.03 9.63 14.59
C VAL A 89 -16.38 9.54 16.07
N SER A 90 -15.95 10.52 16.86
CA SER A 90 -16.52 10.79 18.19
C SER A 90 -16.08 12.15 18.72
N ASP A 91 -16.36 13.23 17.97
CA ASP A 91 -16.46 14.56 18.59
C ASP A 91 -17.40 15.51 17.82
N GLN A 92 -18.69 15.17 17.82
CA GLN A 92 -19.76 16.18 17.73
C GLN A 92 -20.89 15.73 18.66
N GLY A 93 -20.79 16.12 19.93
CA GLY A 93 -21.93 16.16 20.84
C GLY A 93 -22.85 17.35 20.48
N PRO A 94 -24.18 17.25 20.73
CA PRO A 94 -25.09 18.36 20.49
C PRO A 94 -25.08 19.32 21.70
N ASP A 95 -24.95 20.61 21.43
CA ASP A 95 -25.73 21.72 22.02
C ASP A 95 -25.38 23.06 21.35
#